data_AF-X1T4G5-F1
#
_entry.id   AF-X1T4G5-F1
#
_cell.length_a   1.000
_cell.length_b   1.000
_cell.length_c   1.000
_cell.angle_alpha   90.00
_cell.angle_beta   90.00
_cell.angle_gamma   90.00
#
_symmetry.space_group_name_H-M   'P 1'
#
loop_
_entity.id
_entity.type
_entity.pdbx_description
1 polymer ?
#
loop_
_entity_poly.entity_id
_entity_poly.type
_entity_poly.pdbx_seq_one_letter_code
_entity_poly.pdbx_strand_id
1 'polypeptide(L)' 'MRQEEIKTEAENRLPDFWRVQLNKERIKGETSKMLEVVIKEKRREIIREWIKEGKIKA' A
#
# COMPACT_ATOMS: atom_id res chain seq x y z
N MET A 1 5.91 11.36 8.74
CA MET A 1 6.73 11.43 7.52
C MET A 1 6.83 10.07 6.83
N ARG A 2 7.48 9.04 7.38
CA ARG A 2 7.65 7.73 6.67
C ARG A 2 6.37 6.93 6.34
N GLN A 3 5.29 7.07 7.12
CA GLN A 3 4.08 6.27 6.90
C GLN A 3 3.31 6.65 5.62
N GLU A 4 3.32 7.92 5.24
CA GLU A 4 2.70 8.36 3.98
C GLU A 4 3.52 7.91 2.78
N GLU A 5 4.84 7.96 2.86
CA GLU A 5 5.74 7.43 1.82
C GLU A 5 5.52 5.94 1.60
N ILE A 6 5.46 5.14 2.68
CA ILE A 6 5.15 3.71 2.61
C ILE A 6 3.77 3.46 2.03
N LYS A 7 2.78 4.31 2.36
CA LYS A 7 1.42 4.20 1.81
C LYS A 7 1.42 4.46 0.31
N THR A 8 2.04 5.55 -0.13
CA THR A 8 2.14 5.89 -1.56
C THR A 8 2.92 4.84 -2.33
N GLU A 9 4.03 4.34 -1.78
CA GLU A 9 4.82 3.27 -2.38
C GLU A 9 4.01 1.97 -2.49
N ALA A 10 3.25 1.63 -1.45
CA ALA A 10 2.35 0.48 -1.46
C ALA A 10 1.31 0.61 -2.56
N GLU A 11 0.64 1.77 -2.66
CA GLU A 11 -0.38 2.03 -3.68
C GLU A 11 0.22 2.02 -5.10
N ASN A 12 1.44 2.53 -5.29
CA ASN A 12 2.13 2.55 -6.59
C ASN A 12 2.60 1.17 -7.04
N ARG A 13 3.01 0.29 -6.11
CA ARG A 13 3.49 -1.07 -6.40
C ARG A 13 2.36 -2.12 -6.38
N LEU A 14 1.10 -1.69 -6.27
CA LEU A 14 -0.03 -2.60 -6.45
C LEU A 14 -0.13 -3.05 -7.92
N PRO A 15 -0.49 -4.32 -8.17
CA PRO A 15 -0.85 -4.78 -9.50
C PRO A 15 -1.97 -3.93 -10.11
N ASP A 16 -1.98 -3.80 -11.44
CA ASP A 16 -2.92 -2.96 -12.20
C ASP A 16 -4.37 -3.21 -11.84
N PHE A 17 -4.74 -4.49 -11.67
CA PHE A 17 -6.06 -4.89 -11.22
C PHE A 17 -6.47 -4.19 -9.90
N TRP A 18 -5.62 -4.27 -8.88
CA TRP A 18 -5.89 -3.68 -7.57
C TRP A 18 -5.85 -2.15 -7.61
N ARG A 19 -5.01 -1.57 -8.45
CA ARG A 19 -4.96 -0.12 -8.67
C ARG A 19 -6.26 0.42 -9.25
N VAL A 20 -6.84 -0.29 -10.22
CA VAL A 20 -8.13 0.06 -10.83
C VAL A 20 -9.26 -0.06 -9.80
N GLN A 21 -9.26 -1.11 -8.98
CA GLN A 21 -10.25 -1.27 -7.90
C GLN A 21 -10.11 -0.16 -6.85
N LEU A 22 -8.88 0.17 -6.43
CA LEU A 22 -8.61 1.27 -5.50
C LEU A 22 -9.13 2.60 -6.02
N ASN A 23 -8.90 2.92 -7.30
CA ASN A 23 -9.38 4.16 -7.89
C ASN A 23 -10.92 4.21 -7.94
N LYS A 24 -11.59 3.10 -8.28
CA LYS A 24 -13.05 3.01 -8.28
C LYS A 24 -13.63 3.24 -6.88
N GLU A 25 -13.02 2.62 -5.87
CA GLU A 25 -13.40 2.76 -4.46
C GLU A 25 -13.17 4.20 -3.96
N ARG A 26 -12.05 4.83 -4.33
CA ARG A 26 -11.75 6.24 -4.00
C ARG A 26 -12.78 7.21 -4.58
N ILE A 27 -13.26 6.97 -5.79
CA ILE A 27 -14.31 7.77 -6.44
C ILE A 27 -15.65 7.62 -5.70
N LYS A 28 -15.93 6.42 -5.19
CA LYS A 28 -17.15 6.15 -4.42
C LYS A 28 -17.08 6.64 -2.97
N GLY A 29 -15.88 6.92 -2.46
CA GLY A 29 -15.66 7.28 -1.05
C GLY A 29 -15.75 6.10 -0.08
N GLU A 30 -15.85 4.88 -0.59
CA GLU A 30 -15.97 3.65 0.19
C GLU A 30 -14.79 2.73 -0.15
N THR A 31 -14.11 2.19 0.86
CA THR A 31 -13.06 1.18 0.67
C THR A 31 -13.57 -0.18 1.11
N SER A 32 -13.43 -1.21 0.27
CA SER A 32 -13.84 -2.56 0.65
C SER A 32 -12.86 -3.18 1.64
N LYS A 33 -13.37 -4.04 2.54
CA LYS A 33 -12.54 -4.77 3.51
C LYS A 33 -11.42 -5.56 2.83
N MET A 34 -11.68 -6.11 1.64
CA MET A 34 -10.68 -6.84 0.86
C MET A 34 -9.54 -5.90 0.43
N LEU A 35 -9.89 -4.74 -0.10
CA LEU A 35 -8.91 -3.77 -0.58
C LEU A 35 -8.05 -3.22 0.56
N GLU A 36 -8.65 -3.00 1.74
CA GLU A 36 -7.90 -2.65 2.95
C GLU A 36 -6.86 -3.70 3.32
N VAL A 37 -7.22 -4.99 3.26
CA VAL A 37 -6.31 -6.10 3.58
C VAL A 37 -5.14 -6.12 2.60
N VAL A 38 -5.42 -6.03 1.30
CA VAL A 38 -4.39 -6.00 0.25
C VAL A 38 -3.40 -4.85 0.46
N ILE A 39 -3.89 -3.64 0.76
CA ILE A 39 -3.02 -2.49 1.04
C ILE A 39 -2.20 -2.71 2.31
N LYS A 40 -2.79 -3.26 3.38
CA LYS A 40 -2.09 -3.56 4.63
C LYS A 40 -0.97 -4.58 4.42
N GLU A 41 -1.21 -5.63 3.63
CA GLU A 41 -0.20 -6.63 3.30
C GLU A 41 0.94 -6.02 2.49
N LYS A 42 0.62 -5.24 1.44
CA LYS A 42 1.65 -4.59 0.62
C LYS A 42 2.51 -3.60 1.42
N ARG A 43 1.92 -2.85 2.35
CA ARG A 43 2.68 -1.99 3.28
C ARG A 43 3.65 -2.79 4.15
N ARG A 44 3.23 -3.95 4.68
CA ARG A 44 4.11 -4.82 5.49
C ARG A 44 5.28 -5.37 4.67
N GLU A 45 5.03 -5.74 3.41
CA GLU A 45 6.07 -6.17 2.49
C GLU A 45 7.12 -5.06 2.27
N ILE A 46 6.67 -3.85 1.94
CA ILE A 46 7.56 -2.69 1.73
C ILE A 46 8.35 -2.33 2.99
N ILE A 47 7.72 -2.35 4.17
CA ILE A 47 8.43 -2.12 5.43
C ILE A 47 9.55 -3.15 5.63
N ARG A 48 9.26 -4.44 5.36
CA ARG A 48 10.27 -5.50 5.47
C ARG A 48 11.40 -5.32 4.46
N GLU A 49 11.10 -4.95 3.23
CA GLU A 49 12.12 -4.64 2.20
C GLU A 49 12.98 -3.45 2.63
N TRP A 50 12.38 -2.36 3.07
CA TRP A 50 13.11 -1.16 3.46
C TRP A 50 13.95 -1.36 4.72
N ILE A 51 13.54 -2.25 5.63
CA ILE A 51 14.40 -2.69 6.74
C ILE A 51 15.61 -3.45 6.21
N LYS A 52 15.42 -4.38 5.27
CA LYS A 52 16.53 -5.13 4.65
C LYS A 52 17.49 -4.23 3.87
N GLU A 53 16.96 -3.21 3.21
CA GLU A 53 17.73 -2.20 2.45
C GLU A 53 18.38 -1.13 3.35
N GLY A 54 18.13 -1.15 4.66
CA GLY A 54 18.65 -0.16 5.60
C GLY A 54 18.01 1.23 5.49
N LYS A 55 16.93 1.38 4.70
CA LYS A 55 16.13 2.61 4.57
C LYS A 55 15.35 2.93 5.84
N ILE A 56 14.97 1.89 6.60
CA ILE A 56 14.32 2.00 7.92
C ILE A 56 15.13 1.19 8.93
N LYS A 57 15.35 1.74 10.12
CA LYS A 57 15.80 0.95 11.28
C LYS A 57 14.59 0.26 11.89
N ALA A 58 14.68 -1.07 12.00
CA ALA A 58 13.71 -1.89 12.74
C ALA A 58 13.76 -1.60 14.24
#